data_AF-A0A1Y2FB25-F1
#
_entry.id   AF-A0A1Y2FB25-F1
#
_cell.length_a   1.000
_cell.length_b   1.000
_cell.length_c   1.000
_cell.angle_alpha   90.00
_cell.angle_beta   90.00
_cell.angle_gamma   90.00
#
_symmetry.space_group_name_H-M   'P 1'
#
loop_
_entity.id
_entity.type
_entity.pdbx_description
1 polymer ?
#
loop_
_entity_poly.entity_id
_entity_poly.type
_entity_poly.pdbx_seq_one_letter_code
_entity_poly.pdbx_strand_id
1 'polypeptide(L)'
;MNQLKDKIKQYEKIYGITENPNTEKAVRDMAKKLKEYDEQIKQLELKCASQEKVYVKLLAEIEKIGLAWQKLEDQNSRKVLDLTEKEVQIVKLIAERTRYNQKCHELQKEKTASNNLIMALKRQSEKQLELIRKLEDHEKNLTNLVSIAEKNSGNNLALIESHKRKALELTELCNDQKDKLEKANRKFLEMNNIIRDKTAALEAEIAKNKRLGEDISVSKKRIETLSKYENAGDSNLQKQLDEYKALLKCPSCNINFKDTVLLKCMHVFCKECIKARYDSRQRKCPTCGESFGNHDIKQVWL
;
A
#
# COMPACT_ATOMS: atom_id res chain seq x y z
N MET A 1 116.77 22.98 -155.28
CA MET A 1 115.79 23.76 -156.06
C MET A 1 114.37 23.16 -156.10
N ASN A 2 114.16 21.83 -156.12
CA ASN A 2 112.80 21.26 -156.14
C ASN A 2 112.02 21.39 -154.80
N GLN A 3 112.69 21.36 -153.65
CA GLN A 3 112.03 21.51 -152.34
C GLN A 3 111.49 22.92 -152.04
N LEU A 4 111.98 23.96 -152.73
CA LEU A 4 111.42 25.32 -152.60
C LEU A 4 110.12 25.48 -153.40
N LYS A 5 110.01 24.82 -154.57
CA LYS A 5 108.80 24.88 -155.41
C LYS A 5 107.61 24.18 -154.75
N ASP A 6 107.83 23.09 -154.03
CA ASP A 6 106.76 22.38 -153.31
C ASP A 6 106.30 23.12 -152.05
N LYS A 7 107.21 23.82 -151.36
CA LYS A 7 106.82 24.71 -150.26
C LYS A 7 106.01 25.91 -150.77
N ILE A 8 106.38 26.50 -151.91
CA ILE A 8 105.60 27.60 -152.52
C ILE A 8 104.20 27.12 -152.90
N LYS A 9 104.04 25.92 -153.50
CA LYS A 9 102.71 25.34 -153.78
C LYS A 9 101.87 25.04 -152.53
N GLN A 10 102.49 24.62 -151.43
CA GLN A 10 101.77 24.45 -150.16
C GLN A 10 101.36 25.79 -149.55
N TYR A 11 102.20 26.82 -149.64
CA TYR A 11 101.85 28.16 -149.19
C TYR A 11 100.74 28.79 -150.07
N GLU A 12 100.75 28.57 -151.39
CA GLU A 12 99.70 28.98 -152.32
C GLU A 12 98.34 28.34 -152.01
N LYS A 13 98.33 27.06 -151.61
CA LYS A 13 97.11 26.31 -151.26
C LYS A 13 96.51 26.70 -149.90
N ILE A 14 97.34 27.15 -148.96
CA ILE A 14 96.91 27.46 -147.59
C ILE A 14 96.51 28.94 -147.44
N TYR A 15 97.18 29.86 -148.12
CA TYR A 15 97.00 31.31 -147.87
C TYR A 15 96.37 32.09 -149.04
N GLY A 16 96.18 31.50 -150.22
CA GLY A 16 95.37 32.11 -151.29
C GLY A 16 95.81 33.51 -151.71
N ILE A 17 97.12 33.77 -151.79
CA ILE A 17 97.67 35.09 -152.13
C ILE A 17 98.13 35.07 -153.59
N THR A 18 97.26 35.51 -154.50
CA THR A 18 97.65 35.92 -155.86
C THR A 18 98.06 37.39 -155.85
N GLU A 19 99.09 37.71 -156.63
CA GLU A 19 99.73 39.02 -156.81
C GLU A 19 98.74 40.22 -156.90
N ASN A 20 99.11 41.30 -156.21
CA ASN A 20 98.44 42.61 -156.07
C ASN A 20 98.56 43.44 -157.38
N PRO A 21 97.61 44.30 -157.85
CA PRO A 21 96.58 45.03 -157.10
C PRO A 21 95.20 45.21 -157.78
N ASN A 22 94.23 45.69 -156.98
CA ASN A 22 92.96 46.30 -157.37
C ASN A 22 91.77 45.36 -157.68
N THR A 23 91.23 44.71 -156.65
CA THR A 23 89.78 44.56 -156.55
C THR A 23 89.33 45.03 -155.17
N GLU A 24 88.98 46.31 -155.11
CA GLU A 24 88.09 46.88 -154.10
C GLU A 24 86.93 45.92 -153.72
N LYS A 25 86.53 44.97 -154.58
CA LYS A 25 85.48 43.99 -154.32
C LYS A 25 85.79 43.00 -153.19
N ALA A 26 87.00 42.41 -153.12
CA ALA A 26 87.35 41.48 -152.03
C ALA A 26 87.55 42.21 -150.70
N VAL A 27 88.18 43.38 -150.72
CA VAL A 27 88.29 44.27 -149.55
C VAL A 27 86.91 44.83 -149.16
N ARG A 28 86.02 45.16 -150.11
CA ARG A 28 84.63 45.54 -149.85
C ARG A 28 83.82 44.40 -149.27
N ASP A 29 83.96 43.17 -149.77
CA ASP A 29 83.23 42.00 -149.26
C ASP A 29 83.71 41.63 -147.85
N MET A 30 85.02 41.73 -147.57
CA MET A 30 85.57 41.51 -146.24
C MET A 30 85.21 42.66 -145.29
N ALA A 31 85.22 43.92 -145.75
CA ALA A 31 84.73 45.07 -144.99
C ALA A 31 83.22 45.03 -144.75
N LYS A 32 82.44 44.46 -145.69
CA LYS A 32 81.01 44.23 -145.54
C LYS A 32 80.74 43.13 -144.50
N LYS A 33 81.48 42.02 -144.54
CA LYS A 33 81.44 40.99 -143.51
C LYS A 33 81.89 41.51 -142.14
N LEU A 34 82.92 42.35 -142.08
CA LEU A 34 83.35 43.03 -140.85
C LEU A 34 82.25 43.95 -140.31
N LYS A 35 81.58 44.73 -141.16
CA LYS A 35 80.41 45.53 -140.76
C LYS A 35 79.23 44.66 -140.30
N GLU A 36 78.98 43.54 -140.96
CA GLU A 36 77.95 42.57 -140.57
C GLU A 36 78.29 41.91 -139.22
N TYR A 37 79.55 41.54 -138.98
CA TYR A 37 80.01 41.01 -137.70
C TYR A 37 80.01 42.08 -136.60
N ASP A 38 80.42 43.32 -136.88
CA ASP A 38 80.34 44.44 -135.93
C ASP A 38 78.88 44.75 -135.55
N GLU A 39 77.96 44.69 -136.52
CA GLU A 39 76.53 44.87 -136.25
C GLU A 39 75.96 43.70 -135.43
N GLN A 40 76.38 42.45 -135.71
CA GLN A 40 76.02 41.29 -134.91
C GLN A 40 76.58 41.37 -133.48
N ILE A 41 77.83 41.82 -133.31
CA ILE A 41 78.45 42.05 -132.00
C ILE A 41 77.65 43.09 -131.24
N LYS A 42 77.33 44.25 -131.83
CA LYS A 42 76.50 45.27 -131.20
C LYS A 42 75.11 44.76 -130.80
N GLN A 43 74.48 43.95 -131.66
CA GLN A 43 73.19 43.34 -131.34
C GLN A 43 73.29 42.33 -130.19
N LEU A 44 74.36 41.55 -130.13
CA LEU A 44 74.63 40.61 -129.04
C LEU A 44 74.96 41.35 -127.75
N GLU A 45 75.77 42.41 -127.79
CA GLU A 45 76.07 43.28 -126.65
C GLU A 45 74.79 43.92 -126.08
N LEU A 46 73.91 44.41 -126.94
CA LEU A 46 72.63 44.99 -126.52
C LEU A 46 71.68 43.93 -125.92
N LYS A 47 71.67 42.71 -126.47
CA LYS A 47 70.94 41.57 -125.91
C LYS A 47 71.51 41.16 -124.54
N CYS A 48 72.83 41.00 -124.42
CA CYS A 48 73.51 40.71 -123.16
C CYS A 48 73.19 41.77 -122.10
N ALA A 49 73.33 43.05 -122.43
CA ALA A 49 73.01 44.14 -121.52
C ALA A 49 71.52 44.15 -121.11
N SER A 50 70.60 43.79 -122.01
CA SER A 50 69.18 43.65 -121.67
C SER A 50 68.89 42.45 -120.76
N GLN A 51 69.55 41.31 -120.99
CA GLN A 51 69.43 40.11 -120.19
C GLN A 51 70.02 40.29 -118.80
N GLU A 52 71.16 40.97 -118.67
CA GLU A 52 71.76 41.35 -117.39
C GLU A 52 70.77 42.17 -116.56
N LYS A 53 70.13 43.19 -117.15
CA LYS A 53 69.12 43.99 -116.43
C LYS A 53 67.93 43.16 -115.94
N VAL A 54 67.47 42.19 -116.74
CA VAL A 54 66.38 41.28 -116.34
C VAL A 54 66.85 40.36 -115.23
N TYR A 55 68.05 39.79 -115.34
CA TYR A 55 68.66 38.94 -114.33
C TYR A 55 68.80 39.65 -112.98
N VAL A 56 69.28 40.90 -112.96
CA VAL A 56 69.37 41.71 -111.74
C VAL A 56 67.98 41.95 -111.11
N LYS A 57 66.94 42.22 -111.91
CA LYS A 57 65.57 42.37 -111.39
C LYS A 57 65.03 41.07 -110.78
N LEU A 58 65.26 39.94 -111.46
CA LEU A 58 64.85 38.62 -110.96
C LEU A 58 65.57 38.27 -109.66
N LEU A 59 66.87 38.55 -109.55
CA LEU A 59 67.61 38.37 -108.29
C LEU A 59 66.99 39.20 -107.15
N ALA A 60 66.65 40.47 -107.41
CA ALA A 60 65.98 41.31 -106.41
C ALA A 60 64.58 40.79 -106.02
N GLU A 61 63.84 40.18 -106.94
CA GLU A 61 62.56 39.52 -106.64
C GLU A 61 62.75 38.24 -105.81
N ILE A 62 63.76 37.43 -106.13
CA ILE A 62 64.12 36.23 -105.35
C ILE A 62 64.50 36.64 -103.92
N GLU A 63 65.29 37.70 -103.74
CA GLU A 63 65.63 38.23 -102.41
C GLU A 63 64.38 38.69 -101.63
N LYS A 64 63.47 39.42 -102.28
CA LYS A 64 62.21 39.85 -101.65
C LYS A 64 61.34 38.67 -101.22
N ILE A 65 61.21 37.65 -102.07
CA ILE A 65 60.46 36.42 -101.77
C ILE A 65 61.16 35.68 -100.62
N GLY A 66 62.48 35.57 -100.63
CA GLY A 66 63.26 34.96 -99.56
C GLY A 66 63.03 35.63 -98.20
N LEU A 67 63.06 36.97 -98.15
CA LEU A 67 62.76 37.73 -96.93
C LEU A 67 61.31 37.55 -96.46
N ALA A 68 60.35 37.52 -97.39
CA ALA A 68 58.95 37.28 -97.06
C ALA A 68 58.73 35.86 -96.52
N TRP A 69 59.39 34.87 -97.12
CA TRP A 69 59.35 33.48 -96.69
C TRP A 69 60.00 33.29 -95.31
N GLN A 70 61.15 33.90 -95.06
CA GLN A 70 61.80 33.86 -93.75
C GLN A 70 60.90 34.47 -92.66
N LYS A 71 60.24 35.61 -92.92
CA LYS A 71 59.29 36.20 -91.97
C LYS A 71 58.09 35.29 -91.71
N LEU A 72 57.59 34.62 -92.75
CA LEU A 72 56.48 33.67 -92.60
C LEU A 72 56.91 32.46 -91.78
N GLU A 73 58.12 31.94 -92.03
CA GLU A 73 58.69 30.82 -91.28
C GLU A 73 58.89 31.18 -89.80
N ASP A 74 59.45 32.35 -89.51
CA ASP A 74 59.58 32.87 -88.14
C ASP A 74 58.21 33.00 -87.45
N GLN A 75 57.20 33.51 -88.16
CA GLN A 75 55.84 33.61 -87.62
C GLN A 75 55.20 32.24 -87.38
N ASN A 76 55.38 31.31 -88.30
CA ASN A 76 54.85 29.96 -88.19
C ASN A 76 55.49 29.22 -87.02
N SER A 77 56.82 29.30 -86.91
CA SER A 77 57.58 28.73 -85.79
C SER A 77 57.11 29.27 -84.43
N ARG A 78 56.91 30.59 -84.31
CA ARG A 78 56.34 31.20 -83.10
C ARG A 78 54.95 30.68 -82.76
N LYS A 79 54.05 30.57 -83.76
CA LYS A 79 52.70 30.04 -83.54
C LYS A 79 52.71 28.58 -83.09
N VAL A 80 53.62 27.77 -83.64
CA VAL A 80 53.80 26.38 -83.21
C VAL A 80 54.24 26.33 -81.75
N LEU A 81 55.21 27.16 -81.35
CA LEU A 81 55.64 27.26 -79.95
C LEU A 81 54.47 27.69 -79.03
N ASP A 82 53.74 28.75 -79.38
CA ASP A 82 52.58 29.22 -78.61
C ASP A 82 51.51 28.13 -78.45
N LEU A 83 51.24 27.35 -79.50
CA LEU A 83 50.28 26.24 -79.46
C LEU A 83 50.77 25.13 -78.53
N THR A 84 52.04 24.73 -78.63
CA THR A 84 52.61 23.73 -77.73
C THR A 84 52.60 24.17 -76.26
N GLU A 85 52.88 25.45 -75.98
CA GLU A 85 52.77 26.00 -74.63
C GLU A 85 51.33 25.94 -74.10
N LYS A 86 50.34 26.27 -74.94
CA LYS A 86 48.92 26.17 -74.57
C LYS A 86 48.48 24.72 -74.35
N GLU A 87 48.95 23.78 -75.16
CA GLU A 87 48.68 22.34 -74.96
C GLU A 87 49.22 21.86 -73.60
N VAL A 88 50.43 22.26 -73.23
CA VAL A 88 51.01 21.95 -71.91
C VAL A 88 50.16 22.56 -70.78
N GLN A 89 49.68 23.80 -70.93
CA GLN A 89 48.79 24.42 -69.95
C GLN A 89 47.44 23.68 -69.82
N ILE A 90 46.84 23.28 -70.94
CA ILE A 90 45.60 22.50 -70.95
C ILE A 90 45.77 21.19 -70.19
N VAL A 91 46.87 20.46 -70.43
CA VAL A 91 47.16 19.20 -69.71
C VAL A 91 47.29 19.44 -68.20
N LYS A 92 47.98 20.51 -67.78
CA LYS A 92 48.08 20.89 -66.36
C LYS A 92 46.71 21.16 -65.74
N LEU A 93 45.86 21.95 -66.40
CA LEU A 93 44.51 22.27 -65.93
C LEU A 93 43.61 21.02 -65.87
N ILE A 94 43.72 20.10 -66.82
CA ILE A 94 43.00 18.82 -66.80
C ILE A 94 43.45 17.98 -65.59
N ALA A 95 44.75 17.92 -65.32
CA ALA A 95 45.27 17.20 -64.16
C ALA A 95 44.78 17.80 -62.84
N GLU A 96 44.80 19.12 -62.71
CA GLU A 96 44.28 19.83 -61.53
C GLU A 96 42.78 19.62 -61.35
N ARG A 97 41.98 19.80 -62.42
CA ARG A 97 40.53 19.52 -62.40
C ARG A 97 40.24 18.09 -61.94
N THR A 98 41.01 17.13 -62.43
CA THR A 98 40.85 15.71 -62.05
C THR A 98 41.14 15.50 -60.57
N ARG A 99 42.21 16.10 -60.04
CA ARG A 99 42.54 16.04 -58.61
C ARG A 99 41.44 16.66 -57.75
N TYR A 100 40.93 17.83 -58.12
CA TYR A 100 39.83 18.47 -57.40
C TYR A 100 38.54 17.65 -57.45
N ASN A 101 38.19 17.08 -58.60
CA ASN A 101 37.02 16.21 -58.73
C ASN A 101 37.13 14.96 -57.83
N GLN A 102 38.30 14.32 -57.79
CA GLN A 102 38.55 13.19 -56.90
C GLN A 102 38.39 13.61 -55.44
N LYS A 103 38.95 14.75 -55.04
CA LYS A 103 38.83 15.24 -53.66
C LYS A 103 37.40 15.59 -53.28
N CYS A 104 36.65 16.24 -54.17
CA CYS A 104 35.23 16.54 -53.96
C CYS A 104 34.41 15.26 -53.77
N HIS A 105 34.70 14.20 -54.53
CA HIS A 105 34.02 12.90 -54.39
C HIS A 105 34.31 12.24 -53.04
N GLU A 106 35.57 12.26 -52.60
CA GLU A 106 35.97 11.77 -51.27
C GLU A 106 35.26 12.54 -50.15
N LEU A 107 35.30 13.88 -50.19
CA LEU A 107 34.63 14.72 -49.20
C LEU A 107 33.12 14.48 -49.19
N GLN A 108 32.50 14.25 -50.34
CA GLN A 108 31.08 13.94 -50.42
C GLN A 108 30.76 12.57 -49.78
N LYS A 109 31.63 11.56 -49.96
CA LYS A 109 31.49 10.25 -49.27
C LYS A 109 31.65 10.38 -47.76
N GLU A 110 32.63 11.14 -47.29
CA GLU A 110 32.82 11.39 -45.86
C GLU A 110 31.63 12.14 -45.27
N LYS A 111 31.11 13.16 -45.98
CA LYS A 111 29.91 13.90 -45.58
C LYS A 111 28.68 13.00 -45.46
N THR A 112 28.44 12.12 -46.44
CA THR A 112 27.29 11.19 -46.38
C THR A 112 27.45 10.17 -45.25
N ALA A 113 28.66 9.64 -45.04
CA ALA A 113 28.96 8.75 -43.92
C ALA A 113 28.73 9.44 -42.55
N SER A 114 29.21 10.67 -42.38
CA SER A 114 29.01 11.47 -41.17
C SER A 114 27.52 11.77 -40.93
N ASN A 115 26.78 12.16 -41.97
CA ASN A 115 25.34 12.39 -41.88
C ASN A 115 24.58 11.13 -41.44
N ASN A 116 24.94 9.96 -41.98
CA ASN A 116 24.33 8.69 -41.58
C ASN A 116 24.60 8.39 -40.10
N LEU A 117 25.82 8.63 -39.61
CA LEU A 117 26.15 8.48 -38.20
C LEU A 117 25.36 9.44 -37.31
N ILE A 118 25.25 10.71 -37.70
CA ILE A 118 24.44 11.72 -36.99
C ILE A 118 22.97 11.28 -36.91
N MET A 119 22.40 10.77 -38.00
CA MET A 119 21.02 10.27 -38.00
C MET A 119 20.85 9.05 -37.10
N ALA A 120 21.80 8.12 -37.08
CA ALA A 120 21.78 6.96 -36.19
C ALA A 120 21.85 7.38 -34.72
N LEU A 121 22.77 8.29 -34.37
CA LEU A 121 22.93 8.82 -33.02
C LEU A 121 21.68 9.60 -32.56
N LYS A 122 21.07 10.41 -33.43
CA LYS A 122 19.80 11.10 -33.12
C LYS A 122 18.68 10.12 -32.81
N ARG A 123 18.49 9.09 -33.63
CA ARG A 123 17.50 8.03 -33.38
C ARG A 123 17.77 7.28 -32.07
N GLN A 124 19.03 7.04 -31.74
CA GLN A 124 19.40 6.40 -30.47
C GLN A 124 19.11 7.32 -29.28
N SER A 125 19.43 8.62 -29.40
CA SER A 125 19.12 9.63 -28.38
C SER A 125 17.62 9.75 -28.13
N GLU A 126 16.80 9.74 -29.18
CA GLU A 126 15.34 9.78 -29.06
C GLU A 126 14.80 8.54 -28.31
N LYS A 127 15.33 7.34 -28.63
CA LYS A 127 14.97 6.10 -27.90
C LYS A 127 15.39 6.16 -26.42
N GLN A 128 16.57 6.71 -26.12
CA GLN A 128 17.04 6.86 -24.75
C GLN A 128 16.17 7.86 -23.97
N LEU A 129 15.79 8.98 -24.57
CA LEU A 129 14.88 9.94 -23.96
C LEU A 129 13.52 9.33 -23.64
N GLU A 130 12.97 8.50 -24.54
CA GLU A 130 11.71 7.80 -24.29
C GLU A 130 11.83 6.78 -23.16
N LEU A 131 12.96 6.06 -23.06
CA LEU A 131 13.21 5.17 -21.93
C LEU A 131 13.31 5.93 -20.60
N ILE A 132 13.99 7.08 -20.59
CA ILE A 132 14.11 7.94 -19.40
C ILE A 132 12.73 8.39 -18.94
N ARG A 133 11.87 8.87 -19.84
CA ARG A 133 10.48 9.27 -19.48
C ARG A 133 9.69 8.14 -18.84
N LYS A 134 9.80 6.91 -19.38
CA LYS A 134 9.14 5.74 -18.79
C LYS A 134 9.67 5.43 -17.39
N LEU A 135 10.98 5.55 -17.18
CA LEU A 135 11.59 5.35 -15.86
C LEU A 135 11.14 6.43 -14.87
N GLU A 136 11.07 7.70 -15.28
CA GLU A 136 10.56 8.79 -14.45
C GLU A 136 9.10 8.58 -14.04
N ASP A 137 8.24 8.11 -14.95
CA ASP A 137 6.85 7.79 -14.64
C ASP A 137 6.73 6.58 -13.69
N HIS A 138 7.59 5.56 -13.86
CA HIS A 138 7.68 4.45 -12.91
C HIS A 138 8.15 4.92 -11.53
N GLU A 139 9.14 5.81 -11.45
CA GLU A 139 9.65 6.37 -10.20
C GLU A 139 8.56 7.17 -9.47
N LYS A 140 7.81 8.01 -10.18
CA LYS A 140 6.66 8.73 -9.62
C LYS A 140 5.60 7.78 -9.09
N ASN A 141 5.27 6.72 -9.84
CA ASN A 141 4.30 5.71 -9.41
C ASN A 141 4.77 4.96 -8.16
N LEU A 142 6.04 4.54 -8.11
CA LEU A 142 6.61 3.89 -6.93
C LEU A 142 6.63 4.83 -5.72
N THR A 143 6.99 6.10 -5.91
CA THR A 143 6.97 7.12 -4.85
C THR A 143 5.56 7.30 -4.28
N ASN A 144 4.54 7.35 -5.14
CA ASN A 144 3.14 7.43 -4.72
C ASN A 144 2.70 6.18 -3.93
N LEU A 145 3.09 4.97 -4.38
CA LEU A 145 2.78 3.72 -3.68
C LEU A 145 3.44 3.67 -2.30
N VAL A 146 4.70 4.11 -2.19
CA VAL A 146 5.41 4.20 -0.90
C VAL A 146 4.69 5.17 0.04
N SER A 147 4.32 6.37 -0.44
CA SER A 147 3.58 7.35 0.36
C SER A 147 2.24 6.80 0.89
N ILE A 148 1.50 6.06 0.06
CA ILE A 148 0.24 5.39 0.48
C ILE A 148 0.52 4.32 1.53
N ALA A 149 1.55 3.50 1.34
CA ALA A 149 1.94 2.45 2.28
C ALA A 149 2.37 3.02 3.63
N GLU A 150 3.15 4.11 3.63
CA GLU A 150 3.55 4.84 4.84
C GLU A 150 2.34 5.39 5.60
N LYS A 151 1.39 6.01 4.89
CA LYS A 151 0.14 6.51 5.49
C LYS A 151 -0.69 5.39 6.11
N ASN A 152 -0.84 4.26 5.41
CA ASN A 152 -1.57 3.10 5.92
C ASN A 152 -0.87 2.49 7.14
N SER A 153 0.46 2.41 7.12
CA SER A 153 1.26 1.96 8.27
C SER A 153 1.04 2.87 9.49
N GLY A 154 1.08 4.20 9.29
CA GLY A 154 0.79 5.16 10.35
C GLY A 154 -0.62 5.01 10.94
N ASN A 155 -1.64 4.83 10.08
CA ASN A 155 -3.02 4.59 10.51
C ASN A 155 -3.15 3.29 11.32
N ASN A 156 -2.53 2.21 10.85
CA ASN A 156 -2.55 0.92 11.54
C ASN A 156 -1.86 1.01 12.90
N LEU A 157 -0.74 1.72 12.99
CA LEU A 157 -0.03 1.93 14.26
C LEU A 157 -0.90 2.72 15.26
N ALA A 158 -1.58 3.77 14.81
CA ALA A 158 -2.52 4.52 15.64
C ALA A 158 -3.71 3.67 16.11
N LEU A 159 -4.24 2.80 15.23
CA LEU A 159 -5.32 1.87 15.57
C LEU A 159 -4.88 0.83 16.60
N ILE A 160 -3.70 0.25 16.44
CA ILE A 160 -3.10 -0.69 17.40
C ILE A 160 -2.96 -0.02 18.77
N GLU A 161 -2.48 1.23 18.81
CA GLU A 161 -2.31 1.96 20.06
C GLU A 161 -3.65 2.24 20.77
N SER A 162 -4.69 2.57 20.00
CA SER A 162 -6.06 2.70 20.50
C SER A 162 -6.59 1.38 21.09
N HIS A 163 -6.41 0.27 20.38
CA HIS A 163 -6.83 -1.05 20.87
C HIS A 163 -6.05 -1.50 22.10
N LYS A 164 -4.75 -1.23 22.17
CA LYS A 164 -3.94 -1.50 23.37
C LYS A 164 -4.48 -0.74 24.59
N ARG A 165 -4.78 0.55 24.44
CA ARG A 165 -5.40 1.36 25.50
C ARG A 165 -6.74 0.78 25.95
N LYS A 166 -7.60 0.40 24.99
CA LYS A 166 -8.90 -0.21 25.31
C LYS A 166 -8.76 -1.55 26.02
N ALA A 167 -7.78 -2.37 25.64
CA ALA A 167 -7.50 -3.64 26.28
C ALA A 167 -7.06 -3.45 27.75
N LEU A 168 -6.24 -2.44 28.02
CA LEU A 168 -5.86 -2.08 29.39
C LEU A 168 -7.08 -1.64 30.22
N GLU A 169 -7.91 -0.73 29.70
CA GLU A 169 -9.14 -0.27 30.37
C GLU A 169 -10.10 -1.43 30.69
N LEU A 170 -10.31 -2.36 29.74
CA LEU A 170 -11.16 -3.52 29.94
C LEU A 170 -10.57 -4.51 30.96
N THR A 171 -9.24 -4.64 30.99
CA THR A 171 -8.55 -5.47 31.98
C THR A 171 -8.73 -4.91 33.38
N GLU A 172 -8.57 -3.60 33.57
CA GLU A 172 -8.83 -2.91 34.84
C GLU A 172 -10.28 -3.07 35.28
N LEU A 173 -11.25 -2.87 34.38
CA LEU A 173 -12.66 -3.06 34.68
C LEU A 173 -12.98 -4.51 35.06
N CYS A 174 -12.41 -5.49 34.37
CA CYS A 174 -12.60 -6.91 34.68
C CYS A 174 -12.07 -7.24 36.08
N ASN A 175 -10.90 -6.70 36.46
CA ASN A 175 -10.34 -6.86 37.79
C ASN A 175 -11.23 -6.23 38.86
N ASP A 176 -11.71 -5.00 38.65
CA ASP A 176 -12.62 -4.32 39.60
C ASP A 176 -13.96 -5.06 39.77
N GLN A 177 -14.50 -5.64 38.68
CA GLN A 177 -15.70 -6.48 38.75
C GLN A 177 -15.45 -7.81 39.49
N LYS A 178 -14.29 -8.45 39.29
CA LYS A 178 -13.89 -9.64 40.05
C LYS A 178 -13.80 -9.33 41.54
N ASP A 179 -13.16 -8.22 41.93
CA ASP A 179 -13.06 -7.81 43.32
C ASP A 179 -14.43 -7.56 43.96
N LYS A 180 -15.36 -6.92 43.22
CA LYS A 180 -16.75 -6.73 43.67
C LYS A 180 -17.47 -8.06 43.84
N LEU A 181 -17.33 -8.97 42.88
CA LEU A 181 -17.93 -10.31 42.94
C LEU A 181 -17.41 -11.10 44.14
N GLU A 182 -16.10 -11.08 44.40
CA GLU A 182 -15.52 -11.74 45.56
C GLU A 182 -16.04 -11.14 46.87
N LYS A 183 -16.13 -9.82 46.98
CA LYS A 183 -16.70 -9.14 48.16
C LYS A 183 -18.17 -9.54 48.36
N ALA A 184 -18.96 -9.59 47.30
CA ALA A 184 -20.35 -10.02 47.36
C ALA A 184 -20.46 -11.49 47.76
N ASN A 185 -19.62 -12.36 47.21
CA ASN A 185 -19.60 -13.78 47.53
C ASN A 185 -19.20 -14.04 48.99
N ARG A 186 -18.23 -13.30 49.53
CA ARG A 186 -17.88 -13.33 50.96
C ARG A 186 -19.07 -12.97 51.86
N LYS A 187 -19.79 -11.88 51.53
CA LYS A 187 -21.01 -11.48 52.27
C LYS A 187 -22.12 -12.52 52.17
N PHE A 188 -22.29 -13.14 51.00
CA PHE A 188 -23.29 -14.18 50.79
C PHE A 188 -22.98 -15.44 51.61
N LEU A 189 -21.71 -15.86 51.66
CA LEU A 189 -21.24 -16.96 52.52
C LEU A 189 -21.49 -16.68 54.00
N GLU A 190 -21.16 -15.46 54.46
CA GLU A 190 -21.40 -15.03 55.83
C GLU A 190 -22.89 -15.05 56.17
N MET A 191 -23.74 -14.48 55.31
CA MET A 191 -25.20 -14.50 55.47
C MET A 191 -25.76 -15.93 55.49
N ASN A 192 -25.29 -16.81 54.61
CA ASN A 192 -25.70 -18.22 54.61
C ASN A 192 -25.33 -18.94 55.90
N ASN A 193 -24.14 -18.68 56.46
CA ASN A 193 -23.75 -19.23 57.75
C ASN A 193 -24.69 -18.74 58.85
N ILE A 194 -25.01 -17.44 58.90
CA ILE A 194 -25.96 -16.88 59.87
C ILE A 194 -27.34 -17.52 59.72
N ILE A 195 -27.86 -17.65 58.49
CA ILE A 195 -29.15 -18.29 58.23
C ILE A 195 -29.12 -19.74 58.72
N ARG A 196 -28.07 -20.50 58.40
CA ARG A 196 -27.91 -21.89 58.84
C ARG A 196 -27.93 -21.99 60.37
N ASP A 197 -27.17 -21.13 61.06
CA ASP A 197 -27.09 -21.13 62.52
C ASP A 197 -28.44 -20.74 63.15
N LYS A 198 -29.14 -19.76 62.57
CA LYS A 198 -30.50 -19.36 63.00
C LYS A 198 -31.52 -20.46 62.78
N THR A 199 -31.47 -21.14 61.64
CA THR A 199 -32.35 -22.28 61.34
C THR A 199 -32.11 -23.42 62.34
N ALA A 200 -30.85 -23.78 62.61
CA ALA A 200 -30.52 -24.80 63.60
C ALA A 200 -30.99 -24.42 65.01
N ALA A 201 -30.85 -23.14 65.41
CA ALA A 201 -31.35 -22.65 66.69
C ALA A 201 -32.89 -22.71 66.77
N LEU A 202 -33.59 -22.34 65.69
CA LEU A 202 -35.05 -22.45 65.61
C LEU A 202 -35.53 -23.91 65.69
N GLU A 203 -34.87 -24.82 64.98
CA GLU A 203 -35.16 -26.26 65.04
C GLU A 203 -34.96 -26.82 66.45
N ALA A 204 -33.90 -26.41 67.15
CA ALA A 204 -33.65 -26.79 68.53
C ALA A 204 -34.74 -26.28 69.48
N GLU A 205 -35.19 -25.03 69.33
CA GLU A 205 -36.26 -24.48 70.15
C GLU A 205 -37.62 -25.13 69.84
N ILE A 206 -37.90 -25.46 68.58
CA ILE A 206 -39.09 -26.25 68.19
C ILE A 206 -39.05 -27.63 68.86
N ALA A 207 -37.92 -28.33 68.83
CA ALA A 207 -37.78 -29.63 69.47
C ALA A 207 -37.96 -29.55 71.00
N LYS A 208 -37.41 -28.52 71.62
CA LYS A 208 -37.58 -28.24 73.06
C LYS A 208 -39.04 -27.92 73.40
N ASN A 209 -39.71 -27.08 72.61
CA ASN A 209 -41.13 -26.77 72.79
C ASN A 209 -42.02 -28.01 72.63
N LYS A 210 -41.70 -28.92 71.70
CA LYS A 210 -42.38 -30.21 71.58
C LYS A 210 -42.22 -31.06 72.85
N ARG A 211 -40.99 -31.20 73.38
CA ARG A 211 -40.74 -31.93 74.63
C ARG A 211 -41.50 -31.32 75.81
N LEU A 212 -41.45 -30.00 75.96
CA LEU A 212 -42.22 -29.30 77.00
C LEU A 212 -43.74 -29.51 76.82
N GLY A 213 -44.24 -29.52 75.58
CA GLY A 213 -45.63 -29.84 75.27
C GLY A 213 -46.01 -31.27 75.66
N GLU A 214 -45.11 -32.24 75.43
CA GLU A 214 -45.27 -33.64 75.86
C GLU A 214 -45.27 -33.74 77.40
N ASP A 215 -44.33 -33.09 78.09
CA ASP A 215 -44.24 -33.05 79.56
C ASP A 215 -45.50 -32.43 80.20
N ILE A 216 -46.02 -31.35 79.61
CA ILE A 216 -47.28 -30.73 80.01
C ILE A 216 -48.44 -31.71 79.83
N SER A 217 -48.49 -32.44 78.71
CA SER A 217 -49.53 -33.45 78.43
C SER A 217 -49.49 -34.60 79.45
N VAL A 218 -48.31 -35.11 79.77
CA VAL A 218 -48.10 -36.15 80.79
C VAL A 218 -48.51 -35.64 82.17
N SER A 219 -48.09 -34.42 82.54
CA SER A 219 -48.45 -33.80 83.82
C SER A 219 -49.95 -33.59 83.94
N LYS A 220 -50.64 -33.14 82.87
CA LYS A 220 -52.11 -33.03 82.83
C LYS A 220 -52.80 -34.38 83.02
N LYS A 221 -52.36 -35.44 82.34
CA LYS A 221 -52.90 -36.81 82.54
C LYS A 221 -52.71 -37.31 83.98
N ARG A 222 -51.57 -37.00 84.60
CA ARG A 222 -51.28 -37.36 86.00
C ARG A 222 -52.22 -36.63 86.97
N ILE A 223 -52.50 -35.34 86.72
CA ILE A 223 -53.50 -34.57 87.47
C ILE A 223 -54.90 -35.18 87.30
N GLU A 224 -55.31 -35.51 86.07
CA GLU A 224 -56.61 -36.18 85.82
C GLU A 224 -56.73 -37.55 86.52
N THR A 225 -55.63 -38.29 86.64
CA THR A 225 -55.63 -39.61 87.30
C THR A 225 -55.74 -39.49 88.82
N LEU A 226 -55.09 -38.48 89.42
CA LEU A 226 -55.22 -38.16 90.84
C LEU A 226 -56.63 -37.64 91.18
N SER A 227 -57.22 -36.83 90.30
CA SER A 227 -58.61 -36.36 90.41
C SER A 227 -59.65 -37.50 90.39
N LYS A 228 -59.34 -38.63 89.72
CA LYS A 228 -60.20 -39.83 89.73
C LYS A 228 -60.08 -40.65 91.02
N TYR A 229 -58.99 -40.51 91.79
CA TYR A 229 -58.78 -41.22 93.06
C TYR A 229 -59.41 -40.50 94.27
N GLU A 230 -59.57 -39.17 94.23
CA GLU A 230 -60.23 -38.42 95.31
C GLU A 230 -61.77 -38.56 95.32
N ASN A 231 -62.40 -39.02 94.23
CA ASN A 231 -63.86 -39.01 94.08
C ASN A 231 -64.58 -40.35 94.37
N ALA A 232 -63.90 -41.36 94.93
CA ALA A 232 -64.50 -42.69 95.19
C ALA A 232 -64.67 -43.07 96.68
N GLY A 233 -64.19 -42.26 97.63
CA GLY A 233 -64.17 -42.61 99.06
C GLY A 233 -65.29 -42.03 99.93
N ASP A 234 -66.02 -41.01 99.48
CA ASP A 234 -66.68 -40.08 100.41
C ASP A 234 -68.21 -40.29 100.59
N SER A 235 -68.85 -41.10 99.74
CA SER A 235 -70.31 -41.24 99.78
C SER A 235 -70.85 -42.12 100.92
N ASN A 236 -70.01 -43.00 101.50
CA ASN A 236 -70.48 -43.98 102.49
C ASN A 236 -70.34 -43.48 103.93
N LEU A 237 -69.37 -42.59 104.20
CA LEU A 237 -69.12 -42.02 105.52
C LEU A 237 -70.14 -40.93 105.89
N GLN A 238 -70.60 -40.16 104.89
CA GLN A 238 -71.56 -39.08 105.08
C GLN A 238 -72.95 -39.60 105.49
N LYS A 239 -73.39 -40.77 104.98
CA LYS A 239 -74.67 -41.38 105.36
C LYS A 239 -74.70 -41.89 106.80
N GLN A 240 -73.61 -42.48 107.28
CA GLN A 240 -73.51 -42.96 108.67
C GLN A 240 -73.51 -41.79 109.68
N LEU A 241 -72.90 -40.65 109.32
CA LEU A 241 -72.90 -39.44 110.16
C LEU A 241 -74.30 -38.83 110.34
N ASP A 242 -75.14 -38.87 109.32
CA ASP A 242 -76.50 -38.31 109.37
C ASP A 242 -77.46 -39.20 110.19
N GLU A 243 -77.31 -40.54 110.13
CA GLU A 243 -78.08 -41.46 110.96
C GLU A 243 -77.76 -41.31 112.46
N TYR A 244 -76.48 -41.20 112.84
CA TYR A 244 -76.10 -40.99 114.25
C TYR A 244 -76.53 -39.62 114.77
N LYS A 245 -76.47 -38.56 113.95
CA LYS A 245 -76.96 -37.23 114.33
C LYS A 245 -78.48 -37.21 114.56
N ALA A 246 -79.26 -38.00 113.82
CA ALA A 246 -80.71 -38.07 114.01
C ALA A 246 -81.11 -38.67 115.38
N LEU A 247 -80.38 -39.68 115.87
CA LEU A 247 -80.66 -40.32 117.17
C LEU A 247 -80.50 -39.38 118.37
N LEU A 248 -79.59 -38.41 118.27
CA LEU A 248 -79.30 -37.45 119.34
C LEU A 248 -80.28 -36.26 119.38
N LYS A 249 -81.09 -36.06 118.33
CA LYS A 249 -82.05 -34.96 118.27
C LYS A 249 -83.34 -35.26 119.04
N CYS A 250 -83.92 -34.23 119.63
CA CYS A 250 -85.16 -34.26 120.39
C CYS A 250 -86.30 -34.74 119.48
N PRO A 251 -87.01 -35.82 119.82
CA PRO A 251 -88.05 -36.38 118.95
C PRO A 251 -89.29 -35.47 118.85
N SER A 252 -89.42 -34.46 119.73
CA SER A 252 -90.51 -33.50 119.68
C SER A 252 -90.28 -32.37 118.66
N CYS A 253 -89.04 -32.07 118.28
CA CYS A 253 -88.76 -30.99 117.31
C CYS A 253 -87.81 -31.39 116.17
N ASN A 254 -87.08 -32.52 116.28
CA ASN A 254 -86.05 -33.00 115.34
C ASN A 254 -84.99 -31.96 114.95
N ILE A 255 -84.80 -30.93 115.78
CA ILE A 255 -83.87 -29.83 115.54
C ILE A 255 -82.81 -29.82 116.65
N ASN A 256 -83.25 -29.59 117.89
CA ASN A 256 -82.36 -29.46 119.05
C ASN A 256 -81.95 -30.82 119.59
N PHE A 257 -80.77 -30.92 120.18
CA PHE A 257 -80.31 -32.15 120.85
C PHE A 257 -81.11 -32.43 122.13
N LYS A 258 -81.20 -33.70 122.48
CA LYS A 258 -81.81 -34.18 123.73
C LYS A 258 -80.95 -33.75 124.92
N ASP A 259 -81.54 -33.04 125.88
CA ASP A 259 -80.82 -32.54 127.07
C ASP A 259 -81.68 -32.51 128.35
N THR A 260 -82.92 -32.99 128.30
CA THR A 260 -83.87 -32.91 129.42
C THR A 260 -84.71 -34.18 129.50
N VAL A 261 -84.67 -34.86 130.64
CA VAL A 261 -85.43 -36.08 130.91
C VAL A 261 -86.62 -35.80 131.82
N LEU A 262 -87.73 -36.49 131.55
CA LEU A 262 -88.86 -36.57 132.46
C LEU A 262 -88.73 -37.82 133.33
N LEU A 263 -88.41 -37.66 134.62
CA LEU A 263 -88.05 -38.77 135.51
C LEU A 263 -89.14 -39.83 135.69
N LYS A 264 -90.42 -39.47 135.55
CA LYS A 264 -91.53 -40.42 135.69
C LYS A 264 -91.60 -41.47 134.58
N CYS A 265 -91.22 -41.12 133.35
CA CYS A 265 -91.30 -42.02 132.20
C CYS A 265 -89.97 -42.17 131.45
N MET A 266 -88.91 -41.53 131.92
CA MET A 266 -87.53 -41.58 131.41
C MET A 266 -87.36 -41.17 129.94
N HIS A 267 -88.35 -40.53 129.33
CA HIS A 267 -88.21 -40.00 127.98
C HIS A 267 -87.41 -38.68 127.98
N VAL A 268 -86.48 -38.57 127.02
CA VAL A 268 -85.54 -37.45 126.88
C VAL A 268 -85.90 -36.60 125.67
N PHE A 269 -85.97 -35.28 125.88
CA PHE A 269 -86.26 -34.26 124.89
C PHE A 269 -85.32 -33.09 125.07
N CYS A 270 -85.46 -32.04 124.27
CA CYS A 270 -84.80 -30.77 124.56
C CYS A 270 -85.57 -29.97 125.62
N LYS A 271 -84.84 -29.16 126.35
CA LYS A 271 -85.32 -28.30 127.43
C LYS A 271 -86.40 -27.35 126.96
N GLU A 272 -86.25 -26.83 125.75
CA GLU A 272 -87.22 -25.91 125.15
C GLU A 272 -88.58 -26.57 124.94
N CYS A 273 -88.62 -27.80 124.40
CA CYS A 273 -89.88 -28.53 124.20
C CYS A 273 -90.57 -28.86 125.53
N ILE A 274 -89.82 -29.27 126.55
CA ILE A 274 -90.41 -29.60 127.85
C ILE A 274 -90.85 -28.34 128.60
N LYS A 275 -90.05 -27.27 128.57
CA LYS A 275 -90.40 -25.98 129.19
C LYS A 275 -91.65 -25.37 128.55
N ALA A 276 -91.74 -25.36 127.22
CA ALA A 276 -92.92 -24.86 126.51
C ALA A 276 -94.21 -25.61 126.89
N ARG A 277 -94.14 -26.93 127.08
CA ARG A 277 -95.29 -27.72 127.56
C ARG A 277 -95.61 -27.50 129.04
N TYR A 278 -94.57 -27.30 129.86
CA TYR A 278 -94.75 -27.03 131.28
C TYR A 278 -95.44 -25.68 131.53
N ASP A 279 -95.00 -24.65 130.79
CA ASP A 279 -95.51 -23.27 130.90
C ASP A 279 -96.92 -23.13 130.31
N SER A 280 -97.23 -23.86 129.21
CA SER A 280 -98.57 -23.91 128.60
C SER A 280 -99.58 -24.79 129.37
N ARG A 281 -99.22 -25.28 130.56
CA ARG A 281 -100.00 -26.20 131.41
C ARG A 281 -100.39 -27.54 130.77
N GLN A 282 -99.86 -27.86 129.59
CA GLN A 282 -100.00 -29.16 128.93
C GLN A 282 -98.96 -30.15 129.47
N ARG A 283 -99.00 -30.38 130.78
CA ARG A 283 -97.99 -31.12 131.56
C ARG A 283 -98.09 -32.65 131.39
N LYS A 284 -98.03 -33.11 130.14
CA LYS A 284 -98.01 -34.51 129.72
C LYS A 284 -96.85 -34.77 128.78
N CYS A 285 -96.13 -35.88 128.98
CA CYS A 285 -94.97 -36.27 128.19
C CYS A 285 -95.33 -36.35 126.69
N PRO A 286 -94.56 -35.73 125.77
CA PRO A 286 -94.83 -35.80 124.34
C PRO A 286 -94.86 -37.21 123.76
N THR A 287 -94.07 -38.14 124.31
CA THR A 287 -93.95 -39.50 123.78
C THR A 287 -95.01 -40.45 124.34
N CYS A 288 -95.28 -40.42 125.65
CA CYS A 288 -96.16 -41.41 126.28
C CYS A 288 -97.40 -40.82 126.98
N GLY A 289 -97.54 -39.49 127.03
CA GLY A 289 -98.71 -38.84 127.63
C GLY A 289 -98.74 -38.81 129.16
N GLU A 290 -97.74 -39.39 129.84
CA GLU A 290 -97.64 -39.42 131.30
C GLU A 290 -97.55 -38.01 131.90
N SER A 291 -98.28 -37.75 132.99
CA SER A 291 -98.33 -36.40 133.58
C SER A 291 -97.12 -36.10 134.47
N PHE A 292 -96.47 -34.95 134.26
CA PHE A 292 -95.22 -34.58 134.95
C PHE A 292 -95.30 -33.21 135.64
N GLY A 293 -94.70 -33.09 136.82
CA GLY A 293 -94.55 -31.84 137.57
C GLY A 293 -93.15 -31.24 137.43
N ASN A 294 -92.92 -30.05 138.01
CA ASN A 294 -91.61 -29.38 137.94
C ASN A 294 -90.46 -30.24 138.48
N HIS A 295 -90.74 -30.99 139.55
CA HIS A 295 -89.76 -31.84 140.22
C HIS A 295 -89.34 -33.04 139.36
N ASP A 296 -90.17 -33.41 138.38
CA ASP A 296 -89.93 -34.54 137.48
C ASP A 296 -89.08 -34.13 136.25
N ILE A 297 -88.80 -32.84 136.07
CA ILE A 297 -87.99 -32.32 134.96
C ILE A 297 -86.55 -32.20 135.44
N LYS A 298 -85.64 -33.00 134.85
CA LYS A 298 -84.20 -32.91 135.13
C LYS A 298 -83.41 -32.76 133.84
N GLN A 299 -82.36 -31.95 133.90
CA GLN A 299 -81.44 -31.78 132.79
C GLN A 299 -80.46 -32.96 132.75
N VAL A 300 -80.18 -33.48 131.55
CA VAL A 300 -79.21 -34.54 131.27
C VAL A 300 -78.25 -34.07 130.17
N TRP A 301 -77.04 -34.61 130.18
CA TRP A 301 -76.02 -34.32 129.17
C TRP A 301 -75.66 -35.66 128.51
N LEU A 302 -75.82 -35.73 127.18
CA LEU A 302 -75.59 -36.92 126.34
C LEU A 302 -74.25 -36.81 125.60
#